data_AF-A0A554JKL9-F1
#
_entry.id   AF-A0A554JKL9-F1
#
_cell.length_a   1.000
_cell.length_b   1.000
_cell.length_c   1.000
_cell.angle_alpha   90.00
_cell.angle_beta   90.00
_cell.angle_gamma   90.00
#
_symmetry.space_group_name_H-M   'P 1'
#
loop_
_entity.id
_entity.type
_entity.pdbx_description
1 polymer ?
#
loop_
_entity_poly.entity_id
_entity_poly.type
_entity_poly.pdbx_seq_one_letter_code
_entity_poly.pdbx_strand_id
1 'polypeptide(L)' 'MMLFMKGGRAITIGHIILLGPNTEDRDLEHELVHVEQFTRMPLIFPILYYIELIKKGYINNKYEKEAYQKARNVYRGK' A
#
# COMPACT_ATOMS: atom_id res chain seq x y z
N MET A 1 -3.24 18.23 -0.11
CA MET A 1 -3.76 16.98 -0.69
C MET A 1 -3.48 15.86 0.31
N MET A 2 -4.42 15.59 1.21
CA MET A 2 -4.29 14.54 2.24
C MET A 2 -5.62 13.79 2.20
N LEU A 3 -5.68 12.75 1.36
CA LEU A 3 -6.85 11.88 1.29
C LEU A 3 -6.83 10.98 2.53
N PHE A 4 -7.48 11.43 3.61
CA PHE A 4 -8.15 10.47 4.48
C PHE A 4 -9.31 9.87 3.67
N MET A 5 -9.01 8.86 2.86
CA MET A 5 -10.07 8.04 2.26
C MET A 5 -10.79 7.36 3.42
N LYS A 6 -12.03 7.79 3.64
CA LYS A 6 -12.97 7.16 4.56
C LYS A 6 -13.04 5.66 4.20
N GLY A 7 -12.34 4.81 4.96
CA GLY A 7 -12.22 3.37 4.69
C GLY A 7 -10.79 2.82 4.57
N GLY A 8 -9.75 3.66 4.50
CA GLY A 8 -8.35 3.18 4.53
C GLY A 8 -8.00 2.58 5.89
N ARG A 9 -7.50 1.34 5.91
CA ARG A 9 -7.09 0.65 7.15
C ARG A 9 -5.70 1.08 7.62
N ALA A 10 -4.79 1.26 6.69
CA ALA A 10 -3.46 1.79 6.92
C ALA A 10 -2.96 2.51 5.65
N ILE A 11 -1.86 3.27 5.76
CA ILE A 11 -1.18 3.88 4.63
C ILE A 11 0.32 4.05 4.89
N THR A 12 1.12 3.81 3.86
CA THR A 12 2.56 4.09 3.84
C THR A 12 2.87 5.35 3.06
N ILE A 13 3.66 6.24 3.68
CA ILE A 13 4.23 7.44 3.05
C ILE A 13 5.74 7.41 3.26
N GLY A 14 6.45 6.92 2.26
CA GLY A 14 7.91 6.73 2.33
C GLY A 14 8.28 5.69 3.39
N HIS A 15 8.87 6.14 4.50
CA HIS A 15 9.23 5.30 5.65
C HIS A 15 8.25 5.42 6.83
N ILE A 16 7.15 6.18 6.65
CA ILE A 16 6.17 6.42 7.70
C ILE A 16 4.94 5.57 7.41
N ILE A 17 4.52 4.78 8.40
CA ILE A 17 3.28 4.00 8.35
C ILE A 17 2.28 4.64 9.31
N LEU A 18 1.07 4.91 8.81
CA LEU A 18 -0.05 5.37 9.59
C LEU A 18 -1.09 4.26 9.66
N LEU A 19 -1.30 3.70 10.86
CA LEU A 19 -2.32 2.69 11.13
C LEU A 19 -3.63 3.37 11.54
N GLY A 20 -4.73 2.97 10.92
CA GLY A 20 -6.07 3.44 11.24
C GLY A 20 -6.70 2.66 12.40
N PRO A 21 -7.83 3.15 12.95
CA PRO A 21 -8.53 2.48 14.05
C PRO A 21 -9.15 1.13 13.67
N ASN A 22 -9.24 0.80 12.37
CA ASN A 22 -9.79 -0.46 11.85
C ASN A 22 -8.72 -1.34 11.20
N THR A 23 -7.46 -1.21 11.64
CA THR A 23 -6.36 -2.07 11.19
C THR A 23 -6.67 -3.53 11.56
N GLU A 24 -6.45 -4.45 10.62
CA GLU A 24 -6.60 -5.90 10.84
C GLU A 24 -5.22 -6.58 10.94
N ASP A 25 -5.23 -7.86 11.32
CA ASP A 25 -4.03 -8.69 11.30
C ASP A 25 -3.37 -8.63 9.91
N ARG A 26 -2.04 -8.48 9.90
CA ARG A 26 -1.19 -8.40 8.69
C ARG A 26 -1.27 -7.11 7.88
N ASP A 27 -2.01 -6.09 8.34
CA ASP A 27 -1.97 -4.77 7.69
C ASP A 27 -0.62 -4.07 7.91
N LEU A 28 -0.01 -4.19 9.08
CA LEU A 28 1.33 -3.64 9.30
C LEU A 28 2.37 -4.28 8.36
N GLU A 29 2.34 -5.61 8.22
CA GLU A 29 3.23 -6.34 7.33
C GLU A 29 3.00 -5.97 5.86
N HIS A 30 1.76 -5.68 5.48
CA HIS A 30 1.43 -5.16 4.16
C HIS A 30 2.09 -3.79 3.93
N GLU A 31 1.92 -2.85 4.86
CA GLU A 31 2.52 -1.52 4.78
C GLU A 31 4.07 -1.57 4.81
N LEU A 32 4.67 -2.48 5.56
CA LEU A 32 6.12 -2.69 5.56
C LEU A 32 6.67 -3.10 4.18
N VAL A 33 5.88 -3.79 3.36
CA VAL A 33 6.29 -4.10 1.98
C VAL A 33 6.31 -2.83 1.13
N HIS A 34 5.40 -1.88 1.35
CA HIS A 34 5.46 -0.58 0.67
C HIS A 34 6.67 0.24 1.11
N VAL A 35 7.06 0.16 2.39
CA VAL A 35 8.33 0.73 2.85
C VAL A 35 9.50 0.08 2.12
N GLU A 36 9.54 -1.25 2.02
CA GLU A 36 10.58 -1.96 1.29
C GLU A 36 10.65 -1.55 -0.20
N GLN A 37 9.49 -1.45 -0.86
CA GLN A 37 9.38 -1.00 -2.24
C GLN A 37 9.90 0.44 -2.41
N PHE A 38 9.58 1.33 -1.47
CA PHE A 38 10.11 2.68 -1.43
C PHE A 38 11.62 2.68 -1.19
N THR A 39 12.14 1.91 -0.24
CA THR A 39 13.60 1.84 0.05
C THR A 39 14.41 1.37 -1.16
N ARG A 40 13.86 0.46 -1.97
CA ARG A 40 14.54 -0.01 -3.21
C ARG A 40 14.65 1.09 -4.26
N MET A 41 13.66 1.99 -4.35
CA MET A 41 13.54 2.97 -5.44
C MET A 41 12.85 4.28 -4.99
N PRO A 42 13.41 5.04 -4.03
CA PRO A 42 12.65 6.06 -3.28
C PRO A 42 12.17 7.22 -4.15
N LEU A 43 12.91 7.58 -5.20
CA LEU A 43 12.56 8.70 -6.08
C LEU A 43 11.48 8.33 -7.11
N ILE A 44 11.49 7.10 -7.63
CA ILE A 44 10.64 6.71 -8.77
C ILE A 44 9.45 5.85 -8.35
N PHE A 45 9.51 5.19 -7.18
CA PHE A 45 8.46 4.29 -6.72
C PHE A 45 7.08 4.95 -6.66
N PRO A 46 6.90 6.16 -6.07
CA PRO A 46 5.57 6.81 -6.03
C PRO A 46 4.97 7.03 -7.42
N ILE A 47 5.81 7.40 -8.39
CA ILE A 47 5.41 7.62 -9.78
C ILE A 47 5.01 6.29 -10.43
N LEU A 48 5.84 5.26 -10.30
CA LEU A 48 5.56 3.95 -10.88
C LEU A 48 4.30 3.32 -10.28
N TYR A 49 4.09 3.46 -8.97
CA TYR A 49 2.89 3.01 -8.29
C TYR A 49 1.65 3.70 -8.86
N TYR A 50 1.70 5.02 -9.00
CA TYR A 50 0.57 5.81 -9.50
C TYR A 50 0.25 5.51 -10.97
N ILE A 51 1.27 5.33 -11.80
CA ILE A 51 1.10 4.90 -13.20
C ILE A 51 0.40 3.54 -13.26
N GLU A 52 0.82 2.58 -12.43
CA GLU A 52 0.20 1.26 -12.39
C GLU A 52 -1.25 1.33 -11.87
N LEU A 53 -1.50 2.15 -10.84
CA LEU A 53 -2.83 2.40 -10.29
C LEU A 53 -3.78 2.96 -11.35
N ILE A 54 -3.37 3.95 -12.14
CA ILE A 54 -4.19 4.51 -13.22
C ILE A 54 -4.45 3.46 -14.30
N LYS A 55 -3.42 2.70 -14.69
CA LYS A 55 -3.53 1.75 -15.82
C LYS A 55 -4.32 0.49 -15.49
N LYS A 56 -4.28 0.02 -14.24
CA LYS A 56 -4.80 -1.31 -13.86
C LYS A 56 -5.81 -1.26 -12.71
N GLY A 57 -5.94 -0.12 -12.02
CA GLY A 57 -6.69 -0.02 -10.78
C GLY A 57 -5.96 -0.68 -9.61
N TYR A 58 -6.51 -0.49 -8.41
CA TYR A 58 -5.89 -0.94 -7.15
C TYR A 58 -5.75 -2.47 -7.08
N ILE A 59 -6.82 -3.22 -7.36
CA ILE A 59 -6.86 -4.69 -7.26
C ILE A 59 -5.82 -5.36 -8.17
N ASN A 60 -5.54 -4.76 -9.34
CA ASN A 60 -4.59 -5.31 -10.30
C ASN A 60 -3.21 -4.64 -10.27
N ASN A 61 -2.98 -3.71 -9.35
CA ASN A 61 -1.68 -3.07 -9.18
C ASN A 61 -0.64 -4.11 -8.73
N LYS A 62 0.45 -4.26 -9.47
CA LYS A 62 1.48 -5.25 -9.16
C LYS A 62 2.15 -5.02 -7.80
N TYR A 63 2.23 -3.76 -7.35
CA TYR A 63 2.83 -3.41 -6.06
C TYR A 63 1.93 -3.82 -4.89
N GLU A 64 0.61 -3.65 -5.05
CA GLU A 64 -0.39 -4.16 -4.11
C GLU A 64 -0.36 -5.69 -4.05
N LYS A 65 -0.28 -6.36 -5.21
CA LYS A 65 -0.18 -7.82 -5.26
C LYS A 65 1.06 -8.34 -4.54
N GLU A 66 2.21 -7.69 -4.71
CA GLU A 66 3.43 -8.03 -3.95
C GLU A 66 3.19 -7.86 -2.44
N ALA A 67 2.58 -6.76 -2.01
CA ALA A 67 2.30 -6.48 -0.61
C ALA A 67 1.37 -7.53 0.01
N TYR A 68 0.24 -7.86 -0.65
CA TYR A 68 -0.65 -8.94 -0.20
C TYR A 68 0.04 -10.30 -0.17
N GLN A 69 0.82 -10.64 -1.20
CA GLN A 69 1.53 -11.93 -1.28
C GLN A 69 2.56 -12.09 -0.16
N LYS A 70 3.38 -11.06 0.10
CA LYS A 70 4.40 -11.10 1.15
C LYS A 70 3.81 -11.05 2.55
N ALA A 71 2.79 -10.23 2.77
CA ALA A 71 2.11 -10.13 4.07
C ALA A 71 1.23 -11.36 4.38
N ARG A 72 0.96 -12.22 3.38
CA ARG A 72 -0.05 -13.29 3.45
C ARG A 72 -1.42 -12.74 3.89
N ASN A 73 -1.74 -11.54 3.43
CA ASN A 73 -2.98 -10.83 3.69
C ASN A 73 -3.88 -10.92 2.44
N VAL A 74 -5.17 -10.67 2.59
CA VAL A 74 -6.14 -10.62 1.48
C VAL A 74 -6.80 -9.25 1.42
N TYR A 75 -6.96 -8.73 0.20
CA TYR A 75 -7.73 -7.51 -0.01
C TYR A 75 -9.19 -7.77 0.37
N ARG A 76 -9.64 -7.08 1.42
CA ARG A 76 -11.05 -7.02 1.82
C ARG A 76 -11.54 -5.63 1.48
N GLY A 77 -11.87 -5.41 0.21
CA GLY A 77 -12.58 -4.20 -0.21
C GLY A 77 -13.87 -4.09 0.61
N LYS A 78 -14.04 -2.97 1.31
CA LYS A 78 -15.36 -2.57 1.82
C LYS A 78 -16.11 -1.81 0.74
#